data_AF-A0A955W962-F1
#
_entry.id   AF-A0A955W962-F1
#
_cell.length_a   1.000
_cell.length_b   1.000
_cell.length_c   1.000
_cell.angle_alpha   90.00
_cell.angle_beta   90.00
_cell.angle_gamma   90.00
#
_symmetry.space_group_name_H-M   'P 1'
#
loop_
_entity.id
_entity.type
_entity.pdbx_description
1 polymer ?
#
loop_
_entity_poly.entity_id
_entity_poly.type
_entity_poly.pdbx_seq_one_letter_code
_entity_poly.pdbx_strand_id
1 'polypeptide(L)'
;MDPVSYPRTTSYLRRLPAGLLSHPQCESKASIYREALRSLPRPLEVDSLDPLLADYVRDPLPMSSWVPEVVNTALYLTMADQVFKEDDAFLAWVSDFSQRVFDAPMYRLLMAVASPERLANGGQRRWANFHTGVDYEITVGAEGTRSRFEFPLYLYDSLALRATLKAIEAAYRASGAKNARAELLAITPTSADFRILWYPERTGT
;
A
#
# COMPACT_ATOMS: atom_id res chain seq x y z
N MET A 1 16.93 14.86 5.57
CA MET A 1 15.86 14.71 6.57
C MET A 1 16.46 14.40 7.93
N ASP A 2 15.90 14.95 9.00
CA ASP A 2 16.34 14.70 10.38
C ASP A 2 15.81 13.34 10.90
N PRO A 3 16.67 12.42 11.37
CA PRO A 3 16.24 11.11 11.86
C PRO A 3 15.35 11.15 13.11
N VAL A 4 15.39 12.24 13.89
CA VAL A 4 14.52 12.39 15.08
C VAL A 4 13.09 12.69 14.65
N SER A 5 12.92 13.55 13.65
CA SER A 5 11.62 13.92 13.09
C SER A 5 11.06 12.89 12.10
N TYR A 6 11.93 12.10 11.45
CA TYR A 6 11.58 11.10 10.43
C TYR A 6 12.18 9.72 10.72
N PRO A 7 11.88 9.10 11.88
CA PRO A 7 12.54 7.88 12.31
C PRO A 7 12.25 6.70 11.37
N ARG A 8 11.00 6.53 10.90
CA ARG A 8 10.63 5.40 10.02
C ARG A 8 11.22 5.58 8.63
N THR A 9 11.01 6.76 8.05
CA THR A 9 11.48 7.08 6.70
C THR A 9 13.00 6.96 6.62
N THR A 10 13.73 7.52 7.58
CA THR A 10 15.19 7.44 7.60
C THR A 10 15.69 6.01 7.82
N SER A 11 15.06 5.24 8.71
CA SER A 11 15.40 3.83 8.94
C SER A 11 15.20 2.98 7.69
N TYR A 12 14.11 3.19 6.95
CA TYR A 12 13.85 2.54 5.67
C TYR A 12 14.91 2.89 4.62
N LEU A 13 15.16 4.18 4.38
CA LEU A 13 16.11 4.63 3.36
C LEU A 13 17.54 4.13 3.60
N ARG A 14 17.96 3.99 4.87
CA ARG A 14 19.28 3.44 5.22
C ARG A 14 19.46 1.96 4.90
N ARG A 15 18.38 1.18 4.84
CA ARG A 15 18.43 -0.25 4.48
C ARG A 15 18.57 -0.46 2.97
N LEU A 16 18.14 0.52 2.18
CA LEU A 16 18.15 0.43 0.73
C LEU A 16 19.57 0.60 0.16
N PRO A 17 19.98 -0.18 -0.88
CA PRO A 17 21.33 -0.11 -1.44
C PRO A 17 21.75 1.26 -1.97
N ALA A 18 20.81 2.04 -2.51
CA ALA A 18 21.03 3.36 -3.11
C ALA A 18 19.99 4.39 -2.64
N GLY A 19 19.43 4.20 -1.44
CA GLY A 19 18.36 5.08 -0.91
C GLY A 19 17.17 5.15 -1.87
N LEU A 20 16.70 6.38 -2.13
CA LEU A 20 15.54 6.66 -3.00
C LEU A 20 15.69 6.21 -4.46
N LEU A 21 16.92 5.98 -4.92
CA LEU A 21 17.22 5.55 -6.29
C LEU A 21 17.33 4.03 -6.43
N SER A 22 17.03 3.27 -5.37
CA SER A 22 17.09 1.81 -5.39
C SER A 22 15.96 1.22 -6.23
N HIS A 23 16.27 0.12 -6.93
CA HIS A 23 15.31 -0.70 -7.67
C HIS A 23 14.43 0.09 -8.67
N PRO A 24 15.04 0.81 -9.63
CA PRO A 24 14.31 1.64 -10.59
C PRO A 24 13.33 0.87 -11.48
N GLN A 25 13.48 -0.45 -11.58
CA GLN A 25 12.56 -1.34 -12.29
C GLN A 25 11.26 -1.63 -11.53
N CYS A 26 11.18 -1.26 -10.25
CA CYS A 26 10.01 -1.46 -9.40
C CYS A 26 9.22 -0.16 -9.30
N GLU A 27 8.02 -0.13 -9.87
CA GLU A 27 7.19 1.07 -9.91
C GLU A 27 5.74 0.76 -9.53
N SER A 28 5.05 1.78 -9.02
CA SER A 28 3.60 1.78 -8.83
C SER A 28 2.94 2.96 -9.53
N LYS A 29 1.61 2.91 -9.67
CA LYS A 29 0.86 4.03 -10.24
C LYS A 29 0.86 5.22 -9.30
N ALA A 30 1.18 6.39 -9.85
CA ALA A 30 1.17 7.67 -9.13
C ALA A 30 -0.19 7.99 -8.51
N SER A 31 -1.29 7.45 -9.04
CA SER A 31 -2.63 7.56 -8.44
C SER A 31 -2.66 7.13 -6.96
N ILE A 32 -1.83 6.16 -6.54
CA ILE A 32 -1.83 5.61 -5.19
C ILE A 32 -1.37 6.67 -4.18
N TYR A 33 -0.12 7.13 -4.30
CA TYR A 33 0.42 8.12 -3.36
C TYR A 33 -0.30 9.47 -3.47
N ARG A 34 -0.80 9.83 -4.66
CA ARG A 34 -1.56 11.08 -4.85
C ARG A 34 -2.88 11.07 -4.11
N GLU A 35 -3.60 9.96 -4.15
CA GLU A 35 -4.85 9.85 -3.40
C GLU A 35 -4.58 9.90 -1.89
N ALA A 36 -3.49 9.28 -1.44
CA ALA A 36 -3.03 9.38 -0.06
C ALA A 36 -2.73 10.84 0.34
N LEU A 37 -1.93 11.57 -0.45
CA LEU A 37 -1.63 13.00 -0.20
C LEU A 37 -2.89 13.86 -0.15
N ARG A 38 -3.84 13.65 -1.07
CA ARG A 38 -5.12 14.38 -1.11
C ARG A 38 -6.02 14.06 0.08
N SER A 39 -5.91 12.85 0.64
CA SER A 39 -6.71 12.37 1.76
C SER A 39 -6.08 12.69 3.13
N LEU A 40 -4.93 13.35 3.18
CA LEU A 40 -4.28 13.69 4.43
C LEU A 40 -5.11 14.71 5.22
N PRO A 41 -5.17 14.58 6.57
CA PRO A 41 -5.81 15.57 7.44
C PRO A 41 -5.20 16.98 7.34
N ARG A 42 -3.92 17.07 6.97
CA ARG A 42 -3.18 18.31 6.73
C ARG A 42 -2.06 18.07 5.72
N PRO A 43 -1.62 19.09 4.97
CA PRO A 43 -0.47 18.97 4.07
C PRO A 43 0.79 18.52 4.79
N LEU A 44 1.71 17.90 4.04
CA LEU A 44 3.05 17.60 4.52
C LEU A 44 3.91 18.87 4.53
N GLU A 45 4.75 19.00 5.53
CA GLU A 45 5.76 20.06 5.61
C GLU A 45 6.94 19.68 4.70
N VAL A 46 7.07 20.36 3.56
CA VAL A 46 7.98 19.93 2.50
C VAL A 46 9.44 20.34 2.75
N ASP A 47 9.66 21.48 3.41
CA ASP A 47 11.00 22.06 3.53
C ASP A 47 11.96 21.24 4.40
N SER A 48 11.43 20.28 5.17
CA SER A 48 12.22 19.35 5.99
C SER A 48 12.40 17.97 5.36
N LEU A 49 11.84 17.73 4.16
CA LEU A 49 11.96 16.49 3.41
C LEU A 49 13.28 16.40 2.65
N ASP A 50 13.60 15.18 2.18
CA ASP A 50 14.62 14.98 1.16
C ASP A 50 14.18 15.69 -0.13
N PRO A 51 15.05 16.43 -0.83
CA PRO A 51 14.67 17.17 -2.03
C PRO A 51 13.94 16.31 -3.07
N LEU A 52 14.34 15.05 -3.25
CA LEU A 52 13.68 14.16 -4.21
C LEU A 52 12.24 13.84 -3.77
N LEU A 53 12.00 13.59 -2.48
CA LEU A 53 10.64 13.36 -1.97
C LEU A 53 9.81 14.64 -1.98
N ALA A 54 10.44 15.78 -1.70
CA ALA A 54 9.80 17.08 -1.70
C ALA A 54 9.17 17.40 -3.07
N ASP A 55 9.85 17.06 -4.16
CA ASP A 55 9.36 17.29 -5.51
C ASP A 55 8.06 16.51 -5.79
N TYR A 56 7.97 15.24 -5.36
CA TYR A 56 6.74 14.44 -5.52
C TYR A 56 5.54 14.97 -4.73
N VAL A 57 5.78 15.80 -3.71
CA VAL A 57 4.72 16.45 -2.91
C VAL A 57 4.35 17.82 -3.50
N ARG A 58 5.35 18.63 -3.87
CA ARG A 58 5.15 19.98 -4.46
C ARG A 58 4.54 19.91 -5.85
N ASP A 59 5.04 19.01 -6.69
CA ASP A 59 4.57 18.79 -8.05
C ASP A 59 4.28 17.30 -8.28
N PRO A 60 3.14 16.79 -7.79
CA PRO A 60 2.83 15.37 -7.92
C PRO A 60 2.66 14.96 -9.38
N LEU A 61 3.22 13.81 -9.77
CA LEU A 61 3.14 13.25 -11.13
C LEU A 61 1.69 12.99 -11.57
N PRO A 62 1.33 13.09 -12.86
CA PRO A 62 -0.02 12.76 -13.32
C PRO A 62 -0.48 11.37 -12.86
N MET A 63 -1.75 11.18 -12.50
CA MET A 63 -2.26 9.94 -11.88
C MET A 63 -1.99 8.66 -12.69
N SER A 64 -1.92 8.77 -14.03
CA SER A 64 -1.64 7.64 -14.93
C SER A 64 -0.16 7.25 -15.01
N SER A 65 0.73 8.11 -14.51
CA SER A 65 2.19 7.91 -14.53
C SER A 65 2.61 6.81 -13.57
N TRP A 66 3.80 6.28 -13.82
CA TRP A 66 4.48 5.38 -12.91
C TRP A 66 5.41 6.19 -11.99
N VAL A 67 5.60 5.70 -10.76
CA VAL A 67 6.49 6.26 -9.75
C VAL A 67 7.30 5.12 -9.13
N PRO A 68 8.59 5.30 -8.79
CA PRO A 68 9.36 4.26 -8.12
C PRO A 68 8.68 3.80 -6.82
N GLU A 69 8.62 2.49 -6.57
CA GLU A 69 7.97 1.94 -5.37
C GLU A 69 8.67 2.40 -4.08
N VAL A 70 9.98 2.64 -4.15
CA VAL A 70 10.74 3.22 -3.04
C VAL A 70 10.23 4.60 -2.66
N VAL A 71 9.88 5.43 -3.66
CA VAL A 71 9.30 6.76 -3.42
C VAL A 71 7.92 6.64 -2.80
N ASN A 72 7.06 5.77 -3.35
CA ASN A 72 5.73 5.51 -2.80
C ASN A 72 5.83 5.05 -1.33
N THR A 73 6.68 4.07 -1.04
CA THR A 73 6.94 3.56 0.31
C THR A 73 7.44 4.67 1.24
N ALA A 74 8.45 5.44 0.82
CA ALA A 74 9.01 6.53 1.61
C ALA A 74 7.99 7.65 1.90
N LEU A 75 7.10 7.96 0.96
CA LEU A 75 6.02 8.94 1.16
C LEU A 75 5.01 8.45 2.21
N TYR A 76 4.60 7.18 2.17
CA TYR A 76 3.72 6.61 3.20
C TYR A 76 4.38 6.66 4.60
N LEU A 77 5.66 6.33 4.70
CA LEU A 77 6.39 6.44 5.97
C LEU A 77 6.55 7.90 6.43
N THR A 78 6.71 8.83 5.48
CA THR A 78 6.77 10.27 5.76
C THR A 78 5.45 10.77 6.34
N MET A 79 4.32 10.32 5.79
CA MET A 79 2.98 10.62 6.31
C MET A 79 2.82 10.06 7.73
N ALA A 80 3.28 8.82 7.96
CA ALA A 80 3.27 8.20 9.28
C ALA A 80 4.10 9.02 10.29
N ASP A 81 5.31 9.42 9.92
CA ASP A 81 6.21 10.19 10.79
C ASP A 81 5.66 11.60 11.09
N GLN A 82 5.25 12.36 10.07
CA GLN A 82 4.82 13.76 10.27
C GLN A 82 3.41 13.87 10.88
N VAL A 83 2.43 13.16 10.30
CA VAL A 83 1.01 13.45 10.52
C VAL A 83 0.44 12.62 11.66
N PHE A 84 0.75 11.33 11.68
CA PHE A 84 0.09 10.38 12.58
C PHE A 84 0.92 10.03 13.81
N LYS A 85 2.25 9.96 13.66
CA LYS A 85 3.28 9.59 14.65
C LYS A 85 3.18 8.15 15.18
N GLU A 86 1.97 7.64 15.33
CA GLU A 86 1.65 6.29 15.76
C GLU A 86 1.21 5.40 14.59
N ASP A 87 1.70 4.17 14.56
CA ASP A 87 1.46 3.20 13.48
C ASP A 87 -0.03 2.87 13.34
N ASP A 88 -0.72 2.68 14.47
CA ASP A 88 -2.14 2.31 14.46
C ASP A 88 -3.03 3.46 13.98
N ALA A 89 -2.71 4.70 14.34
CA ALA A 89 -3.42 5.88 13.84
C ALA A 89 -3.24 6.04 12.33
N PHE A 90 -2.02 5.81 11.83
CA PHE A 90 -1.72 5.80 10.40
C PHE A 90 -2.49 4.69 9.67
N LEU A 91 -2.45 3.44 10.16
CA LEU A 91 -3.13 2.33 9.51
C LEU A 91 -4.66 2.44 9.55
N ALA A 92 -5.22 3.01 10.63
CA ALA A 92 -6.64 3.35 10.71
C ALA A 92 -7.02 4.37 9.63
N TRP A 93 -6.23 5.45 9.49
CA TRP A 93 -6.44 6.42 8.41
C TRP A 93 -6.35 5.78 7.01
N VAL A 94 -5.36 4.92 6.77
CA VAL A 94 -5.23 4.21 5.48
C VAL A 94 -6.45 3.36 5.18
N SER A 95 -6.95 2.61 6.18
CA SER A 95 -8.18 1.83 6.07
C SER A 95 -9.36 2.73 5.69
N ASP A 96 -9.53 3.86 6.39
CA ASP A 96 -10.66 4.76 6.20
C ASP A 96 -10.67 5.41 4.81
N PHE A 97 -9.54 5.97 4.35
CA PHE A 97 -9.53 6.61 3.04
C PHE A 97 -9.61 5.57 1.91
N SER A 98 -8.99 4.39 2.07
CA SER A 98 -9.08 3.32 1.08
C SER A 98 -10.53 2.85 0.91
N GLN A 99 -11.28 2.75 2.01
CA GLN A 99 -12.72 2.44 1.94
C GLN A 99 -13.49 3.51 1.17
N ARG A 100 -13.24 4.81 1.44
CA ARG A 100 -13.88 5.91 0.70
C ARG A 100 -13.59 5.87 -0.80
N VAL A 101 -12.39 5.46 -1.21
CA VAL A 101 -12.03 5.30 -2.64
C VAL A 101 -12.95 4.28 -3.30
N PHE A 102 -13.17 3.12 -2.69
CA PHE A 102 -14.06 2.10 -3.26
C PHE A 102 -15.54 2.41 -3.12
N ASP A 103 -15.91 3.28 -2.16
CA ASP A 103 -17.26 3.82 -2.06
C ASP A 103 -17.54 4.87 -3.15
N ALA A 104 -16.54 5.47 -3.79
CA ALA A 104 -16.76 6.47 -4.84
C ALA A 104 -17.52 5.87 -6.05
N PRO A 105 -18.44 6.63 -6.71
CA PRO A 105 -19.34 6.11 -7.75
C PRO A 105 -18.62 5.35 -8.89
N MET A 106 -17.43 5.81 -9.27
CA MET A 106 -16.61 5.19 -10.32
C MET A 106 -16.17 3.77 -9.98
N TYR A 107 -15.67 3.55 -8.75
CA TYR A 107 -15.18 2.25 -8.31
C TYR A 107 -16.30 1.35 -7.79
N ARG A 108 -17.37 1.93 -7.26
CA ARG A 108 -18.52 1.20 -6.72
C ARG A 108 -19.17 0.28 -7.75
N LEU A 109 -19.35 0.74 -8.99
CA LEU A 109 -19.93 -0.06 -10.07
C LEU A 109 -19.03 -1.25 -10.46
N LEU A 110 -17.71 -1.03 -10.49
CA LEU A 110 -16.72 -2.08 -10.78
C LEU A 110 -16.70 -3.15 -9.67
N MET A 111 -16.83 -2.73 -8.40
CA MET A 111 -16.82 -3.66 -7.27
C MET A 111 -18.15 -4.40 -7.07
N ALA A 112 -19.29 -3.81 -7.45
CA ALA A 112 -20.60 -4.42 -7.29
C ALA A 112 -20.80 -5.73 -8.08
N VAL A 113 -20.01 -5.98 -9.13
CA VAL A 113 -20.09 -7.18 -9.98
C VAL A 113 -19.02 -8.23 -9.67
N ALA A 114 -18.04 -7.89 -8.82
CA ALA A 114 -16.97 -8.77 -8.41
C ALA A 114 -17.36 -9.47 -7.10
N SER A 115 -17.53 -10.79 -7.11
CA SER A 115 -17.47 -11.54 -5.85
C SER A 115 -16.03 -11.54 -5.32
N PRO A 116 -15.79 -11.80 -4.02
CA PRO A 116 -14.43 -11.86 -3.46
C PRO A 116 -13.55 -12.88 -4.19
N GLU A 117 -14.13 -14.01 -4.60
CA GLU A 117 -13.44 -15.03 -5.38
C GLU A 117 -13.09 -14.56 -6.80
N ARG A 118 -14.01 -13.90 -7.51
CA ARG A 118 -13.71 -13.30 -8.83
C ARG A 118 -12.67 -12.20 -8.72
N LEU A 119 -12.72 -11.43 -7.63
CA LEU A 119 -11.67 -10.48 -7.32
C LEU A 119 -10.36 -11.28 -7.20
N ALA A 120 -10.21 -12.22 -6.27
CA ALA A 120 -8.99 -12.99 -6.09
C ALA A 120 -8.44 -13.65 -7.38
N ASN A 121 -9.30 -14.29 -8.19
CA ASN A 121 -8.91 -14.91 -9.46
C ASN A 121 -8.32 -13.93 -10.48
N GLY A 122 -8.69 -12.64 -10.42
CA GLY A 122 -8.07 -11.57 -11.22
C GLY A 122 -7.01 -10.74 -10.48
N GLY A 123 -6.61 -11.17 -9.28
CA GLY A 123 -5.73 -10.45 -8.36
C GLY A 123 -4.40 -10.05 -9.00
N GLN A 124 -3.68 -11.02 -9.57
CA GLN A 124 -2.38 -10.79 -10.22
C GLN A 124 -2.48 -9.80 -11.38
N ARG A 125 -3.50 -9.93 -12.23
CA ARG A 125 -3.69 -9.02 -13.35
C ARG A 125 -4.00 -7.59 -12.89
N ARG A 126 -4.81 -7.42 -11.84
CA ARG A 126 -5.09 -6.08 -11.31
C ARG A 126 -3.85 -5.49 -10.63
N TRP A 127 -3.08 -6.30 -9.90
CA TRP A 127 -1.79 -5.88 -9.38
C TRP A 127 -0.88 -5.34 -10.48
N ALA A 128 -0.74 -6.06 -11.60
CA ALA A 128 0.07 -5.64 -12.75
C ALA A 128 -0.40 -4.33 -13.43
N ASN A 129 -1.66 -3.92 -13.23
CA ASN A 129 -2.13 -2.61 -13.71
C ASN A 129 -1.65 -1.44 -12.84
N PHE A 130 -1.31 -1.73 -11.58
CA PHE A 130 -0.91 -0.75 -10.57
C PHE A 130 0.55 -0.83 -10.17
N HIS A 131 1.22 -1.97 -10.40
CA HIS A 131 2.56 -2.28 -9.94
C HIS A 131 3.35 -3.02 -11.04
N THR A 132 4.65 -2.78 -11.11
CA THR A 132 5.61 -3.50 -11.97
C THR A 132 6.90 -3.77 -11.19
N GLY A 133 7.63 -4.84 -11.54
CA GLY A 133 8.87 -5.24 -10.87
C GLY A 133 8.69 -5.88 -9.48
N VAL A 134 7.45 -6.21 -9.10
CA VAL A 134 7.12 -6.98 -7.89
C VAL A 134 6.25 -8.15 -8.31
N ASP A 135 6.78 -9.36 -8.12
CA ASP A 135 6.05 -10.58 -8.43
C ASP A 135 4.97 -10.81 -7.38
N TYR A 136 3.78 -11.18 -7.84
CA TYR A 136 2.64 -11.45 -7.00
C TYR A 136 2.05 -12.82 -7.30
N GLU A 137 2.07 -13.69 -6.31
CA GLU A 137 1.42 -14.99 -6.33
C GLU A 137 0.20 -15.01 -5.41
N ILE A 138 -0.88 -15.63 -5.89
CA ILE A 138 -2.13 -15.79 -5.13
C ILE A 138 -2.67 -17.20 -5.28
N THR A 139 -2.91 -17.83 -4.14
CA THR A 139 -3.63 -19.10 -4.03
C THR A 139 -5.00 -18.81 -3.43
N VAL A 140 -6.05 -19.12 -4.18
CA VAL A 140 -7.44 -18.95 -3.73
C VAL A 140 -7.90 -20.23 -3.04
N GLY A 141 -8.46 -20.10 -1.85
CA GLY A 141 -9.08 -21.18 -1.08
C GLY A 141 -10.50 -20.81 -0.64
N ALA A 142 -11.16 -21.71 0.09
CA ALA A 142 -12.55 -21.53 0.51
C ALA A 142 -12.78 -20.30 1.40
N GLU A 143 -11.85 -20.03 2.32
CA GLU A 143 -11.99 -18.96 3.32
C GLU A 143 -11.30 -17.65 2.92
N GLY A 144 -10.68 -17.62 1.73
CA GLY A 144 -9.95 -16.46 1.25
C GLY A 144 -8.71 -16.81 0.44
N THR A 145 -7.62 -16.09 0.67
CA THR A 145 -6.42 -16.19 -0.18
C THR A 145 -5.17 -16.31 0.67
N ARG A 146 -4.20 -17.08 0.18
CA ARG A 146 -2.80 -16.98 0.60
C ARG A 146 -2.02 -16.34 -0.53
N SER A 147 -1.16 -15.41 -0.19
CA SER A 147 -0.53 -14.53 -1.14
C SER A 147 0.94 -14.32 -0.79
N ARG A 148 1.76 -14.15 -1.82
CA ARG A 148 3.18 -13.88 -1.68
C ARG A 148 3.60 -12.78 -2.64
N PHE A 149 4.32 -11.81 -2.12
CA PHE A 149 5.10 -10.88 -2.93
C PHE A 149 6.57 -11.29 -2.93
N GLU A 150 7.20 -11.21 -4.08
CA GLU A 150 8.65 -11.27 -4.21
C GLU A 150 9.17 -9.97 -4.82
N PHE A 151 10.22 -9.42 -4.21
CA PHE A 151 10.73 -8.11 -4.56
C PHE A 151 12.24 -8.00 -4.28
N PRO A 152 12.93 -7.03 -4.92
CA PRO A 152 14.33 -6.75 -4.61
C PRO A 152 14.57 -6.30 -3.17
N LEU A 153 15.82 -6.41 -2.73
CA LEU A 153 16.23 -6.23 -1.34
C LEU A 153 15.70 -4.94 -0.68
N TYR A 154 14.92 -5.12 0.39
CA TYR A 154 14.28 -4.10 1.22
C TYR A 154 13.35 -3.14 0.47
N LEU A 155 12.76 -3.55 -0.67
CA LEU A 155 11.84 -2.70 -1.43
C LEU A 155 10.70 -2.16 -0.55
N TYR A 156 10.11 -3.00 0.30
CA TYR A 156 9.04 -2.60 1.20
C TYR A 156 9.48 -2.51 2.66
N ASP A 157 8.96 -1.50 3.35
CA ASP A 157 8.89 -1.48 4.80
C ASP A 157 7.64 -2.22 5.31
N SER A 158 7.71 -2.81 6.51
CA SER A 158 6.60 -3.54 7.11
C SER A 158 5.36 -2.68 7.32
N LEU A 159 5.51 -1.43 7.80
CA LEU A 159 4.38 -0.54 8.04
C LEU A 159 3.73 -0.10 6.71
N ALA A 160 4.55 0.27 5.73
CA ALA A 160 4.07 0.63 4.40
C ALA A 160 3.37 -0.55 3.72
N LEU A 161 3.90 -1.77 3.87
CA LEU A 161 3.25 -2.96 3.33
C LEU A 161 1.91 -3.25 4.03
N ARG A 162 1.82 -3.09 5.35
CA ARG A 162 0.55 -3.16 6.08
C ARG A 162 -0.45 -2.12 5.57
N ALA A 163 0.00 -0.92 5.20
CA ALA A 163 -0.85 0.10 4.58
C ALA A 163 -1.36 -0.35 3.20
N THR A 164 -0.50 -0.92 2.34
CA THR A 164 -0.91 -1.55 1.08
C THR A 164 -1.97 -2.63 1.31
N LEU A 165 -1.77 -3.48 2.32
CA LEU A 165 -2.75 -4.52 2.68
C LEU A 165 -4.09 -3.93 3.14
N LYS A 166 -4.13 -2.74 3.76
CA LYS A 166 -5.39 -2.03 4.07
C LYS A 166 -6.15 -1.59 2.81
N ALA A 167 -5.45 -1.18 1.76
CA ALA A 167 -6.08 -0.89 0.48
C ALA A 167 -6.66 -2.16 -0.17
N ILE A 168 -5.92 -3.28 -0.13
CA ILE A 168 -6.39 -4.58 -0.62
C ILE A 168 -7.60 -5.07 0.20
N GLU A 169 -7.53 -4.98 1.53
CA GLU A 169 -8.63 -5.29 2.46
C GLU A 169 -9.90 -4.52 2.10
N ALA A 170 -9.79 -3.21 1.84
CA ALA A 170 -10.91 -2.37 1.44
C ALA A 170 -11.54 -2.82 0.10
N ALA A 171 -10.73 -3.25 -0.88
CA ALA A 171 -11.23 -3.80 -2.14
C ALA A 171 -12.07 -5.07 -1.93
N TYR A 172 -11.61 -5.99 -1.07
CA TYR A 172 -12.38 -7.19 -0.75
C TYR A 172 -13.68 -6.86 -0.01
N ARG A 173 -13.68 -5.88 0.90
CA ARG A 173 -14.92 -5.40 1.55
C ARG A 173 -15.92 -4.81 0.55
N ALA A 174 -15.41 -4.06 -0.43
CA ALA A 174 -16.23 -3.51 -1.49
C ALA A 174 -16.83 -4.61 -2.39
N SER A 175 -16.12 -5.73 -2.59
CA SER A 175 -16.58 -6.90 -3.36
C SER A 175 -17.60 -7.81 -2.63
N GLY A 176 -18.07 -7.41 -1.45
CA GLY A 176 -19.12 -8.14 -0.71
C GLY A 176 -18.64 -8.93 0.50
N ALA A 177 -17.32 -9.13 0.68
CA ALA A 177 -16.76 -9.69 1.91
C ALA A 177 -16.64 -8.61 3.00
N LYS A 178 -17.78 -8.17 3.56
CA LYS A 178 -17.88 -6.96 4.41
C LYS A 178 -16.92 -6.93 5.60
N ASN A 179 -16.61 -8.08 6.17
CA ASN A 179 -15.71 -8.21 7.30
C ASN A 179 -14.29 -8.62 6.92
N ALA A 180 -13.93 -8.59 5.63
CA ALA A 180 -12.64 -9.08 5.17
C ALA A 180 -11.47 -8.46 5.96
N ARG A 181 -10.47 -9.28 6.23
CA ARG A 181 -9.24 -8.92 6.94
C ARG A 181 -8.03 -9.33 6.12
N ALA A 182 -7.09 -8.40 5.96
CA ALA A 182 -5.77 -8.68 5.43
C ALA A 182 -4.77 -8.79 6.57
N GLU A 183 -3.97 -9.85 6.55
CA GLU A 183 -2.99 -10.14 7.58
C GLU A 183 -1.62 -10.38 6.94
N LEU A 184 -0.63 -9.57 7.33
CA LEU A 184 0.77 -9.82 7.03
C LEU A 184 1.25 -10.97 7.92
N LEU A 185 1.64 -12.08 7.32
CA LEU A 185 2.08 -13.29 8.04
C LEU A 185 3.60 -13.25 8.29
N ALA A 186 4.36 -12.85 7.28
CA ALA A 186 5.80 -12.71 7.36
C ALA A 186 6.30 -11.66 6.37
N ILE A 187 7.41 -11.01 6.72
CA ILE A 187 8.19 -10.16 5.81
C ILE A 187 9.67 -10.50 5.97
N THR A 188 10.35 -10.67 4.85
CA THR A 188 11.78 -10.87 4.74
C THR A 188 12.39 -9.72 3.94
N PRO A 189 13.72 -9.65 3.79
CA PRO A 189 14.34 -8.65 2.93
C PRO A 189 13.86 -8.67 1.47
N THR A 190 13.37 -9.79 0.94
CA THR A 190 13.04 -9.94 -0.50
C THR A 190 11.66 -10.54 -0.75
N SER A 191 10.86 -10.75 0.29
CA SER A 191 9.52 -11.30 0.13
C SER A 191 8.59 -10.92 1.26
N ALA A 192 7.29 -11.03 1.01
CA ALA A 192 6.29 -10.96 2.06
C ALA A 192 5.17 -11.96 1.80
N ASP A 193 4.76 -12.65 2.87
CA ASP A 193 3.66 -13.60 2.84
C ASP A 193 2.48 -12.99 3.61
N PHE A 194 1.30 -13.01 3.02
CA PHE A 194 0.09 -12.47 3.61
C PHE A 194 -1.13 -13.31 3.26
N ARG A 195 -2.22 -13.09 3.98
CA ARG A 195 -3.50 -13.70 3.67
C ARG A 195 -4.62 -12.68 3.70
N ILE A 196 -5.65 -12.95 2.91
CA ILE A 196 -6.93 -12.28 3.02
C ILE A 196 -7.95 -13.30 3.50
N LEU A 197 -8.63 -13.01 4.61
CA LEU A 197 -9.78 -13.78 5.09
C LEU A 197 -11.05 -13.06 4.62
N TRP A 198 -11.96 -13.75 3.93
CA TRP A 198 -13.20 -13.14 3.45
C TRP A 198 -14.27 -13.05 4.54
N TYR A 199 -14.38 -14.10 5.36
CA TYR A 199 -15.42 -14.27 6.37
C TYR A 199 -14.79 -14.69 7.71
N PRO A 200 -14.02 -13.81 8.37
CA PRO A 200 -13.31 -14.17 9.61
C PRO A 200 -14.24 -14.63 10.73
N GLU A 201 -15.52 -14.22 10.71
CA GLU A 201 -16.54 -14.71 11.64
C GLU A 201 -16.82 -16.22 11.52
N ARG A 202 -16.50 -16.86 10.40
CA ARG A 202 -16.70 -18.30 10.16
C ARG A 202 -15.54 -19.17 10.63
N THR A 203 -14.37 -18.56 10.86
CA THR A 203 -13.17 -19.27 11.30
C THR A 203 -13.11 -19.50 12.82
N GLY A 204 -14.19 -19.17 13.55
CA GLY A 204 -14.30 -19.26 15.01
C GLY A 204 -15.26 -20.32 15.56
N THR A 205 -15.49 -21.43 14.85
CA THR A 205 -16.20 -22.63 15.37
C THR A 205 -15.29 -23.83 15.51
#